data_AF-A0AAV5WQY4-F1
#
_entry.id   AF-A0AAV5WQY4-F1
#
_cell.length_a   1.000
_cell.length_b   1.000
_cell.length_c   1.000
_cell.angle_alpha   90.00
_cell.angle_beta   90.00
_cell.angle_gamma   90.00
#
_symmetry.space_group_name_H-M   'P 1'
#
loop_
_entity.id
_entity.type
_entity.pdbx_description
1 polymer ?
#
loop_
_entity_poly.entity_id
_entity_poly.type
_entity_poly.pdbx_seq_one_letter_code
_entity_poly.pdbx_strand_id
1 'polypeptide(L)'
;QDELATLMTLDVQRNVAAAVNSRRKMKWAIGVEMNGMVTGVSLTEDEKDIPRQAIDFSLSREFVPELDPRIVNLEFIRVSCVTGNRLLIIISINSLIESV
;
A
#
# COMPACT_ATOMS: atom_id res chain seq x y z
N GLN A 1 -18.74 0.28 -5.06
CA GLN A 1 -17.39 -0.10 -5.54
C GLN A 1 -16.38 1.03 -5.32
N ASP A 2 -16.78 2.31 -5.29
CA ASP A 2 -15.83 3.44 -5.13
C ASP A 2 -15.25 3.65 -3.73
N GLU A 3 -15.98 3.32 -2.65
CA GLU A 3 -15.53 3.65 -1.28
C GLU A 3 -14.19 3.01 -0.90
N LEU A 4 -13.95 1.76 -1.30
CA LEU A 4 -12.69 1.07 -0.99
C LEU A 4 -11.50 1.74 -1.69
N ALA A 5 -11.67 2.11 -2.96
CA ALA A 5 -10.63 2.81 -3.72
C ALA A 5 -10.36 4.19 -3.13
N THR A 6 -11.39 4.94 -2.79
CA THR A 6 -11.24 6.29 -2.19
C THR A 6 -10.57 6.24 -0.81
N LEU A 7 -10.98 5.30 0.05
CA LEU A 7 -10.38 5.12 1.38
C LEU A 7 -8.90 4.73 1.25
N MET A 8 -8.59 3.79 0.35
CA MET A 8 -7.22 3.36 0.08
C MET A 8 -6.36 4.50 -0.49
N THR A 9 -6.87 5.31 -1.41
CA THR A 9 -6.16 6.47 -1.96
C THR A 9 -5.79 7.47 -0.87
N LEU A 10 -6.74 7.85 0.00
CA LEU A 10 -6.48 8.81 1.06
C LEU A 10 -5.45 8.29 2.08
N ASP A 11 -5.54 7.02 2.44
CA ASP A 11 -4.60 6.39 3.37
C ASP A 11 -3.21 6.24 2.75
N VAL A 12 -3.11 5.89 1.47
CA VAL A 12 -1.83 5.86 0.73
C VAL A 12 -1.20 7.25 0.72
N GLN A 13 -1.95 8.29 0.31
CA GLN A 13 -1.44 9.67 0.28
C GLN A 13 -0.87 10.10 1.62
N ARG A 14 -1.63 9.91 2.71
CA ARG A 14 -1.21 10.30 4.06
C ARG A 14 0.07 9.60 4.49
N ASN A 15 0.15 8.28 4.29
CA ASN A 15 1.32 7.50 4.68
C ASN A 15 2.54 7.81 3.80
N VAL A 16 2.36 7.97 2.49
CA VAL A 16 3.43 8.39 1.57
C VAL A 16 3.96 9.76 1.94
N ALA A 17 3.09 10.75 2.14
CA ALA A 17 3.48 12.09 2.56
C ALA A 17 4.26 12.07 3.89
N ALA A 18 3.78 11.30 4.87
CA ALA A 18 4.46 11.16 6.16
C ALA A 18 5.85 10.52 6.01
N ALA A 19 5.99 9.46 5.21
CA ALA A 19 7.26 8.79 4.97
C ALA A 19 8.28 9.69 4.24
N VAL A 20 7.83 10.38 3.19
CA VAL A 20 8.67 11.31 2.40
C VAL A 20 9.11 12.49 3.25
N ASN A 21 8.19 13.15 3.96
CA ASN A 21 8.51 14.31 4.79
C ASN A 21 9.41 13.97 5.98
N SER A 22 9.27 12.76 6.54
CA SER A 22 10.14 12.30 7.63
C SER A 22 11.48 11.75 7.15
N ARG A 23 11.68 11.59 5.83
CA ARG A 23 12.83 10.91 5.22
C ARG A 23 13.08 9.52 5.81
N ARG A 24 12.00 8.80 6.14
CA ARG A 24 12.07 7.46 6.73
C ARG A 24 11.44 6.43 5.81
N LYS A 25 12.00 5.22 5.88
CA LYS A 25 11.36 4.04 5.33
C LYS A 25 10.14 3.70 6.16
N MET A 26 9.02 3.46 5.51
CA MET A 26 7.77 3.04 6.14
C MET A 26 7.33 1.71 5.56
N LYS A 27 6.81 0.83 6.41
CA LYS A 27 6.11 -0.38 5.98
C LYS A 27 4.73 -0.38 6.60
N TRP A 28 3.74 -0.59 5.75
CA TRP A 28 2.34 -0.69 6.13
C TRP A 28 1.82 -2.05 5.70
N ALA A 29 1.17 -2.76 6.62
CA ALA A 29 0.59 -4.07 6.38
C ALA A 29 -0.94 -4.01 6.51
N ILE A 30 -1.64 -4.67 5.58
CA ILE A 30 -3.10 -4.81 5.58
C ILE A 30 -3.45 -6.30 5.68
N GLY A 31 -4.42 -6.63 6.53
CA GLY A 31 -4.71 -8.01 6.92
C GLY A 31 -4.02 -8.41 8.23
N VAL A 32 -3.85 -7.43 9.12
CA VAL A 32 -3.32 -7.62 10.49
C VAL A 32 -4.37 -7.07 11.46
N GLU A 33 -4.72 -7.84 12.49
CA GLU A 33 -5.61 -7.40 13.55
C GLU A 33 -4.91 -6.46 14.55
N MET A 34 -5.68 -5.75 15.38
CA MET A 34 -5.14 -4.83 16.39
C MET A 34 -4.20 -5.50 17.41
N ASN A 35 -4.35 -6.81 17.62
CA ASN A 35 -3.49 -7.63 18.47
C ASN A 35 -2.17 -8.07 17.77
N GLY A 36 -1.95 -7.68 16.52
CA GLY A 36 -0.78 -8.07 15.72
C GLY A 36 -0.91 -9.41 15.00
N MET A 37 -2.05 -10.10 15.10
CA MET A 37 -2.28 -11.37 14.42
C MET A 37 -2.48 -11.15 12.92
N VAL A 38 -1.72 -11.87 12.10
CA VAL A 38 -1.87 -11.85 10.63
C VAL A 38 -3.06 -12.73 10.25
N THR A 39 -4.15 -12.09 9.83
CA THR A 39 -5.37 -12.77 9.38
C THR A 39 -5.51 -12.80 7.86
N GLY A 40 -4.82 -11.89 7.17
CA GLY A 40 -4.94 -11.67 5.74
C GLY A 40 -6.30 -11.13 5.31
N VAL A 41 -6.37 -10.66 4.08
CA VAL A 41 -7.60 -10.26 3.40
C VAL A 41 -7.92 -11.24 2.28
N SER A 42 -9.21 -11.47 2.05
CA SER A 42 -9.69 -12.23 0.89
C SER A 42 -9.92 -11.24 -0.24
N LEU A 43 -9.17 -11.37 -1.33
CA LEU A 43 -9.31 -10.55 -2.52
C LEU A 43 -9.51 -11.46 -3.72
N THR A 44 -10.43 -11.09 -4.59
CA THR A 44 -10.50 -11.57 -5.97
C THR A 44 -9.31 -11.05 -6.78
N GLU A 45 -9.07 -11.61 -7.97
CA GLU A 45 -8.01 -11.12 -8.85
C GLU A 45 -8.22 -9.65 -9.25
N ASP A 46 -9.46 -9.25 -9.56
CA ASP A 46 -9.80 -7.87 -9.92
C ASP A 46 -9.56 -6.88 -8.76
N GLU A 47 -9.79 -7.32 -7.52
CA GLU A 47 -9.56 -6.48 -6.33
C GLU A 47 -8.08 -6.29 -5.99
N LYS A 48 -7.18 -7.15 -6.50
CA LYS A 48 -5.72 -6.95 -6.31
C LYS A 48 -5.19 -5.75 -7.08
N ASP A 49 -5.87 -5.36 -8.14
CA ASP A 49 -5.47 -4.20 -8.94
C ASP A 49 -5.89 -2.88 -8.29
N ILE A 50 -6.90 -2.89 -7.42
CA ILE A 50 -7.41 -1.69 -6.74
C ILE A 50 -6.30 -0.99 -5.91
N PRO A 51 -5.54 -1.68 -5.02
CA PRO A 51 -4.44 -1.05 -4.30
C PRO A 51 -3.37 -0.47 -5.21
N ARG A 52 -3.05 -1.15 -6.33
CA ARG A 52 -2.05 -0.69 -7.28
C ARG A 52 -2.51 0.59 -7.98
N GLN A 53 -3.75 0.61 -8.49
CA GLN A 53 -4.34 1.78 -9.12
C GLN A 53 -4.42 2.98 -8.17
N ALA A 54 -4.81 2.76 -6.90
CA ALA A 54 -4.86 3.80 -5.88
C ALA A 54 -3.48 4.41 -5.59
N ILE A 55 -2.43 3.57 -5.54
CA ILE A 55 -1.04 4.03 -5.38
C ILE A 55 -0.61 4.84 -6.60
N ASP A 56 -0.75 4.31 -7.81
CA ASP A 56 -0.32 4.97 -9.04
C ASP A 56 -1.03 6.31 -9.24
N PHE A 57 -2.33 6.37 -8.96
CA PHE A 57 -3.11 7.60 -8.98
C PHE A 57 -2.59 8.62 -7.98
N SER A 58 -2.37 8.19 -6.72
CA SER A 58 -1.88 9.08 -5.66
C SER A 58 -0.52 9.69 -6.02
N LEU A 59 0.43 8.89 -6.50
CA LEU A 59 1.79 9.35 -6.78
C LEU A 59 1.88 10.31 -7.98
N SER A 60 1.05 10.09 -9.01
CA SER A 60 1.08 10.85 -10.26
C SER A 60 0.18 12.07 -10.30
N ARG A 61 -0.88 12.14 -9.49
CA ARG A 61 -1.88 13.22 -9.59
C ARG A 61 -2.00 14.10 -8.34
N GLU A 62 -1.59 13.59 -7.19
CA GLU A 62 -1.92 14.21 -5.90
C GLU A 62 -0.70 14.82 -5.19
N PHE A 63 0.50 14.55 -5.70
CA PHE A 63 1.74 15.18 -5.25
C PHE A 63 2.27 16.18 -6.28
N VAL A 64 2.80 17.31 -5.80
CA VAL A 64 3.44 18.33 -6.63
C VAL A 64 4.82 18.69 -6.02
N PRO A 65 5.94 18.41 -6.70
CA PRO A 65 6.03 17.66 -7.96
C PRO A 65 5.59 16.20 -7.80
N GLU A 66 5.25 15.55 -8.93
CA GLU A 66 4.90 14.13 -8.95
C GLU A 66 6.03 13.29 -8.33
N LEU A 67 5.65 12.25 -7.60
CA LEU A 67 6.61 11.36 -6.95
C LEU A 67 6.96 10.19 -7.86
N ASP A 68 8.23 9.77 -7.84
CA ASP A 68 8.68 8.58 -8.57
C ASP A 68 7.88 7.35 -8.11
N PRO A 69 7.16 6.63 -9.01
CA PRO A 69 6.37 5.46 -8.65
C PRO A 69 7.15 4.39 -7.88
N ARG A 70 8.48 4.33 -8.08
CA ARG A 70 9.38 3.38 -7.41
C ARG A 70 9.52 3.66 -5.91
N ILE A 71 9.01 4.80 -5.38
CA ILE A 71 9.10 5.07 -3.94
C ILE A 71 8.18 4.13 -3.17
N VAL A 72 7.13 3.61 -3.79
CA VAL A 72 6.18 2.67 -3.17
C VAL A 72 6.32 1.31 -3.83
N ASN A 73 6.54 0.27 -3.02
CA ASN A 73 6.46 -1.12 -3.45
C ASN A 73 5.23 -1.78 -2.82
N LEU A 74 4.48 -2.52 -3.63
CA LEU A 74 3.27 -3.24 -3.22
C LEU A 74 3.49 -4.74 -3.41
N GLU A 75 3.40 -5.49 -2.32
CA GLU A 75 3.57 -6.94 -2.30
C GLU A 75 2.33 -7.64 -1.75
N PHE A 76 1.97 -8.78 -2.36
CA PHE A 76 0.90 -9.65 -1.90
C PHE A 76 1.52 -10.97 -1.44
N ILE A 77 1.47 -11.22 -0.14
CA ILE A 77 2.08 -12.40 0.48
C ILE A 77 0.96 -13.37 0.89
N ARG A 78 1.00 -14.60 0.40
CA ARG A 78 0.03 -15.62 0.81
C ARG A 78 0.22 -15.99 2.28
N VAL A 79 -0.86 -15.94 3.05
CA VAL A 79 -0.85 -16.32 4.47
C VAL A 79 -1.12 -17.81 4.58
N SER A 80 -0.10 -18.59 4.95
CA SER A 80 -0.19 -20.06 5.02
C SER A 80 -0.87 -20.58 6.28
N CYS A 81 -0.89 -19.79 7.36
CA CYS A 81 -1.43 -20.20 8.66
C CYS A 81 -2.95 -19.96 8.81
N VAL A 82 -3.61 -19.45 7.78
CA VAL A 82 -5.05 -19.16 7.78
C VAL A 82 -5.73 -19.97 6.68
N THR A 83 -6.90 -20.51 6.97
CA THR A 83 -7.70 -21.26 5.99
C THR A 83 -8.20 -20.37 4.85
N GLY A 84 -8.15 -20.88 3.62
CA GLY A 84 -8.59 -20.17 2.42
C GLY A 84 -7.45 -19.47 1.68
N ASN A 85 -7.80 -18.75 0.60
CA ASN A 85 -6.83 -17.96 -0.16
C ASN A 85 -6.81 -16.53 0.40
N ARG A 86 -5.98 -16.31 1.42
CA ARG A 86 -5.83 -15.00 2.07
C ARG A 86 -4.45 -14.42 1.84
N LEU A 87 -4.42 -13.11 1.62
CA LEU A 87 -3.23 -12.36 1.27
C LEU A 87 -2.97 -11.30 2.33
N LEU A 88 -1.72 -11.19 2.75
CA LEU A 88 -1.19 -10.05 3.48
C LEU A 88 -0.69 -9.06 2.43
N ILE A 89 -1.22 -7.84 2.45
CA ILE A 89 -0.74 -6.78 1.56
C ILE A 89 0.32 -6.00 2.32
N ILE A 90 1.51 -5.86 1.73
CA ILE A 90 2.60 -5.04 2.27
C ILE A 90 2.86 -3.88 1.32
N ILE A 91 2.73 -2.67 1.85
CA ILE A 91 3.07 -1.42 1.16
C ILE A 91 4.34 -0.89 1.81
N SER A 92 5.43 -0.86 1.06
CA SER A 92 6.73 -0.35 1.51
C SER A 92 7.01 0.98 0.83
N ILE A 93 7.25 2.03 1.62
CA ILE A 93 7.60 3.35 1.12
C ILE A 93 9.08 3.60 1.41
N ASN A 94 9.87 3.78 0.36
CA ASN A 94 11.28 4.09 0.43
C ASN A 94 11.51 5.55 0.01
N SER A 95 11.58 6.44 1.00
CA SER A 95 11.82 7.88 0.79
C SER A 95 13.24 8.22 0.30
N LEU A 96 14.14 7.23 0.27
CA LEU A 96 15.51 7.37 -0.20
C LEU A 96 15.62 6.71 -1.58
N ILE A 97 14.97 7.31 -2.57
CA ILE A 97 15.39 7.06 -3.96
C ILE A 97 16.56 8.00 -4.19
N GLU A 98 17.76 7.44 -4.18
CA GLU A 98 18.92 8.13 -4.73
C GLU A 98 18.61 8.35 -6.21
N SER A 99 18.55 9.63 -6.61
CA SER A 99 18.50 10.03 -8.01
C SER A 99 19.69 9.41 -8.71
N VAL A 100 19.43 8.44 -9.60
CA VAL A 100 20.43 7.87 -10.51
C VAL A 100 20.82 8.91 -11.56
#